data_AF-A0A951TB14-F1
#
_entry.id   AF-A0A951TB14-F1
#
_cell.length_a   1.000
_cell.length_b   1.000
_cell.length_c   1.000
_cell.angle_alpha   90.00
_cell.angle_beta   90.00
_cell.angle_gamma   90.00
#
_symmetry.space_group_name_H-M   'P 1'
#
loop_
_entity.id
_entity.type
_entity.pdbx_description
1 polymer ?
#
loop_
_entity_poly.entity_id
_entity_poly.type
_entity_poly.pdbx_seq_one_letter_code
_entity_poly.pdbx_strand_id
1 'polypeptide(L)'
;MARGEATLDFAGQMGLSKGVSGYVFHTVPVALHAVLTHAPDFKAAILAAVECGGDTDTAAAIVGAVMGSGIGHANLPRDWIEKLWLWPLDEAWMKRVCASMLSRKEGGSNFHQTRFPFWKACPRNMVFLVIVLMHAFRRLLPPY
;
A
#
# COMPACT_ATOMS: atom_id res chain seq x y z
N MET A 1 -13.08 11.92 18.96
CA MET A 1 -13.23 12.10 17.51
C MET A 1 -14.44 12.99 17.29
N ALA A 2 -14.22 14.21 16.81
CA ALA A 2 -15.33 15.08 16.40
C ALA A 2 -15.98 14.43 15.17
N ARG A 3 -17.28 14.18 15.21
CA ARG A 3 -18.02 13.56 14.10
C ARG A 3 -17.90 14.48 12.87
N GLY A 4 -17.18 14.04 11.84
CA GLY A 4 -17.07 14.74 10.54
C GLY A 4 -15.76 15.49 10.28
N GLU A 5 -14.73 15.33 11.12
CA GLU A 5 -13.40 15.90 10.85
C GLU A 5 -12.74 15.23 9.64
N ALA A 6 -12.20 16.02 8.70
CA ALA A 6 -11.43 15.48 7.57
C ALA A 6 -10.07 14.98 8.04
N THR A 7 -9.57 13.91 7.43
CA THR A 7 -8.27 13.33 7.83
C THR A 7 -7.10 14.30 7.65
N LEU A 8 -7.19 15.20 6.67
CA LEU A 8 -6.21 16.26 6.47
C LEU A 8 -6.17 17.24 7.65
N ASP A 9 -7.32 17.61 8.19
CA ASP A 9 -7.42 18.51 9.35
C ASP A 9 -6.83 17.85 10.60
N PHE A 10 -7.13 16.57 10.79
CA PHE A 10 -6.56 15.76 11.87
C PHE A 10 -5.02 15.70 11.78
N ALA A 11 -4.47 15.45 10.58
CA ALA A 11 -3.03 15.49 10.35
C ALA A 11 -2.44 16.89 10.64
N GLY A 12 -3.17 17.96 10.27
CA GLY A 12 -2.81 19.33 10.59
C GLY A 12 -2.72 19.60 12.11
N GLN A 13 -3.67 19.09 12.90
CA GLN A 13 -3.66 19.20 14.36
C GLN A 13 -2.50 18.44 15.01
N MET A 14 -2.03 17.36 14.38
CA MET A 14 -0.81 16.66 14.78
C MET A 14 0.49 17.40 14.40
N GLY A 15 0.39 18.59 13.79
CA GLY A 15 1.54 19.35 13.31
C GLY A 15 2.12 18.82 11.98
N LEU A 16 1.37 17.97 11.26
CA LEU A 16 1.81 17.32 10.02
C LEU A 16 1.36 18.07 8.76
N SER A 17 1.33 19.40 8.81
CA SER A 17 0.89 20.24 7.68
C SER A 17 1.78 20.14 6.44
N LYS A 18 3.00 19.58 6.57
CA LYS A 18 3.94 19.33 5.47
C LYS A 18 3.89 17.89 4.94
N GLY A 19 3.00 17.07 5.47
CA GLY A 19 2.88 15.66 5.09
C GLY A 19 3.14 14.71 6.24
N VAL A 20 2.53 13.52 6.14
CA VAL A 20 2.70 12.41 7.08
C VAL A 20 4.04 11.76 6.78
N SER A 21 5.02 11.82 7.69
CA SER A 21 6.28 11.10 7.46
C SER A 21 6.12 9.59 7.69
N GLY A 22 7.12 8.81 7.28
CA GLY A 22 7.20 7.37 7.59
C GLY A 22 7.50 7.04 9.06
N TYR A 23 7.45 8.03 9.95
CA TYR A 23 7.55 7.78 11.38
C TYR A 23 6.23 7.19 11.89
N VAL A 24 6.29 6.04 12.55
CA VAL A 24 5.10 5.27 12.95
C VAL A 24 4.08 6.07 13.76
N PHE A 25 4.52 7.01 14.59
CA PHE A 25 3.64 7.88 15.39
C PHE A 25 2.92 8.95 14.55
N HIS A 26 3.36 9.20 13.32
CA HIS A 26 2.64 10.01 12.35
C HIS A 26 1.75 9.12 11.49
N THR A 27 2.31 8.05 10.91
CA THR A 27 1.62 7.22 9.92
C THR A 27 0.43 6.47 10.48
N VAL A 28 0.58 5.81 11.63
CA VAL A 28 -0.47 4.92 12.19
C VAL A 28 -1.70 5.71 12.63
N PRO A 29 -1.60 6.81 13.40
CA PRO A 29 -2.77 7.58 13.79
C PRO A 29 -3.54 8.14 12.59
N VAL A 30 -2.84 8.70 11.60
CA VAL A 30 -3.49 9.27 10.41
C VAL A 30 -4.16 8.19 9.56
N ALA A 31 -3.50 7.05 9.35
CA ALA A 31 -4.09 5.92 8.65
C ALA A 31 -5.34 5.38 9.38
N LEU A 32 -5.29 5.21 10.70
CA LEU A 32 -6.45 4.75 11.47
C LEU A 32 -7.58 5.79 11.47
N HIS A 33 -7.26 7.08 11.53
CA HIS A 33 -8.26 8.13 11.37
C HIS A 33 -8.96 8.03 10.00
N ALA A 34 -8.20 7.90 8.91
CA ALA A 34 -8.77 7.72 7.57
C ALA A 34 -9.72 6.50 7.51
N VAL A 35 -9.30 5.36 8.07
CA VAL A 35 -10.12 4.14 8.13
C VAL A 35 -11.43 4.42 8.88
N LEU A 36 -11.36 4.98 10.09
CA LEU A 36 -12.52 5.15 10.97
C LEU A 36 -13.49 6.23 10.46
N THR A 37 -12.98 7.25 9.78
CA THR A 37 -13.78 8.35 9.24
C THR A 37 -14.50 7.97 7.95
N HIS A 38 -13.87 7.16 7.10
CA HIS A 38 -14.38 6.86 5.76
C HIS A 38 -14.98 5.46 5.61
N ALA A 39 -14.86 4.56 6.59
CA ALA A 39 -15.46 3.23 6.51
C ALA A 39 -17.00 3.28 6.28
N PRO A 40 -17.56 2.46 5.38
CA PRO A 40 -16.92 1.39 4.60
C PRO A 40 -16.41 1.82 3.20
N ASP A 41 -16.33 3.12 2.87
CA ASP A 41 -15.87 3.61 1.56
C ASP A 41 -14.35 3.49 1.41
N PHE A 42 -13.92 2.44 0.71
CA PHE A 42 -12.50 2.15 0.44
C PHE A 42 -11.82 3.23 -0.38
N LYS A 43 -12.49 3.78 -1.41
CA LYS A 43 -11.87 4.79 -2.28
C LYS A 43 -11.64 6.07 -1.49
N ALA A 44 -12.65 6.52 -0.74
CA ALA A 44 -12.55 7.71 0.09
C ALA A 44 -11.45 7.56 1.16
N ALA A 45 -11.36 6.41 1.83
CA ALA A 45 -10.33 6.16 2.84
C ALA A 45 -8.91 6.24 2.26
N ILE A 46 -8.66 5.60 1.11
CA ILE A 46 -7.36 5.65 0.44
C ILE A 46 -7.02 7.07 0.00
N LEU A 47 -7.97 7.77 -0.64
CA LEU A 47 -7.75 9.14 -1.12
C LEU A 47 -7.45 10.09 0.04
N ALA A 48 -8.18 9.99 1.16
CA ALA A 48 -7.93 10.82 2.33
C ALA A 48 -6.50 10.64 2.90
N ALA A 49 -5.97 9.42 2.89
CA ALA A 49 -4.59 9.18 3.32
C ALA A 49 -3.56 9.74 2.33
N VAL A 50 -3.82 9.66 1.02
CA VAL A 50 -2.95 10.22 -0.02
C VAL A 50 -2.97 11.75 0.02
N GLU A 51 -4.13 12.36 0.22
CA GLU A 51 -4.31 13.81 0.33
C GLU A 51 -3.52 14.42 1.50
N CYS A 52 -3.24 13.64 2.55
CA CYS A 52 -2.40 14.08 3.66
C CYS A 52 -0.92 14.29 3.27
N GLY A 53 -0.46 13.77 2.13
CA GLY A 53 0.90 13.97 1.63
C GLY A 53 2.00 13.28 2.46
N GLY A 54 3.26 13.48 2.06
CA GLY A 54 4.42 12.83 2.69
C GLY A 54 4.65 11.39 2.20
N ASP A 55 4.76 10.44 3.13
CA ASP A 55 4.88 8.99 2.91
C ASP A 55 3.50 8.38 2.61
N THR A 56 2.96 8.80 1.46
CA THR A 56 1.60 8.44 1.02
C THR A 56 1.46 6.96 0.69
N ASP A 57 2.53 6.30 0.24
CA ASP A 57 2.52 4.88 -0.09
C ASP A 57 2.37 4.02 1.16
N THR A 58 3.13 4.29 2.23
CA THR A 58 3.00 3.55 3.48
C THR A 58 1.64 3.82 4.13
N ALA A 59 1.20 5.09 4.19
CA ALA A 59 -0.09 5.45 4.77
C ALA A 59 -1.25 4.77 4.02
N ALA A 60 -1.30 4.87 2.69
CA ALA A 60 -2.33 4.23 1.88
C ALA A 60 -2.29 2.70 1.94
N ALA A 61 -1.10 2.09 2.03
CA ALA A 61 -0.96 0.65 2.19
C ALA A 61 -1.57 0.14 3.51
N ILE A 62 -1.34 0.86 4.61
CA ILE A 62 -1.94 0.54 5.91
C ILE A 62 -3.47 0.69 5.86
N VAL A 63 -3.97 1.82 5.32
CA VAL A 63 -5.42 2.04 5.16
C VAL A 63 -6.05 0.94 4.31
N GLY A 64 -5.43 0.61 3.18
CA GLY A 64 -5.91 -0.42 2.26
C GLY A 64 -5.96 -1.81 2.89
N ALA A 65 -4.96 -2.18 3.69
CA ALA A 65 -4.94 -3.44 4.41
C ALA A 65 -6.08 -3.52 5.45
N VAL A 66 -6.26 -2.47 6.26
CA VAL A 66 -7.29 -2.45 7.31
C VAL A 66 -8.69 -2.41 6.68
N MET A 67 -8.95 -1.45 5.78
CA MET A 67 -10.24 -1.32 5.10
C MET A 67 -10.58 -2.56 4.28
N GLY A 68 -9.63 -3.06 3.49
CA GLY A 68 -9.79 -4.23 2.64
C GLY A 68 -10.11 -5.49 3.44
N SER A 69 -9.56 -5.62 4.65
CA SER A 69 -9.89 -6.73 5.56
C SER A 69 -11.35 -6.66 6.07
N GLY A 70 -11.90 -5.46 6.23
CA GLY A 70 -13.25 -5.23 6.74
C GLY A 70 -14.34 -5.37 5.66
N ILE A 71 -14.10 -4.85 4.45
CA ILE A 71 -15.10 -4.88 3.36
C ILE A 71 -15.01 -6.15 2.52
N GLY A 72 -13.89 -6.86 2.54
CA GLY A 72 -13.66 -8.06 1.74
C GLY A 72 -13.36 -7.79 0.27
N HIS A 73 -12.71 -8.77 -0.38
CA HIS A 73 -12.18 -8.63 -1.75
C HIS A 73 -13.26 -8.31 -2.81
N ALA A 74 -14.49 -8.80 -2.65
CA ALA A 74 -15.57 -8.58 -3.61
C ALA A 74 -16.00 -7.10 -3.71
N ASN A 75 -15.77 -6.32 -2.65
CA ASN A 75 -16.15 -4.92 -2.56
C ASN A 75 -15.00 -3.95 -2.92
N LEU A 76 -13.83 -4.48 -3.28
CA LEU A 76 -12.71 -3.65 -3.73
C LEU A 76 -12.98 -3.06 -5.12
N PRO A 77 -12.52 -1.84 -5.40
CA PRO A 77 -12.64 -1.23 -6.72
C PRO A 77 -11.99 -2.04 -7.84
N ARG A 78 -12.80 -2.62 -8.72
CA ARG A 78 -12.32 -3.43 -9.86
C ARG A 78 -11.45 -2.63 -10.82
N ASP A 79 -11.82 -1.37 -11.08
CA ASP A 79 -11.07 -0.45 -11.93
C ASP A 79 -9.66 -0.15 -11.41
N TRP A 80 -9.44 -0.26 -10.09
CA TRP A 80 -8.11 -0.10 -9.50
C TRP A 80 -7.33 -1.41 -9.54
N ILE A 81 -7.98 -2.53 -9.23
CA ILE A 81 -7.35 -3.86 -9.27
C ILE A 81 -6.83 -4.18 -10.67
N GLU A 82 -7.61 -3.91 -11.71
CA GLU A 82 -7.22 -4.15 -13.11
C GLU A 82 -6.02 -3.30 -13.55
N LYS A 83 -5.78 -2.17 -12.87
CA LYS A 83 -4.63 -1.28 -13.12
C LYS A 83 -3.43 -1.58 -12.24
N LEU A 84 -3.53 -2.51 -11.28
CA LEU A 84 -2.40 -2.87 -10.43
C LEU A 84 -1.28 -3.48 -11.27
N TRP A 85 -0.17 -2.77 -11.37
CA TRP A 85 1.02 -3.22 -12.07
C TRP A 85 2.05 -3.75 -11.07
N LEU A 86 2.16 -5.07 -10.94
CA LEU A 86 3.12 -5.71 -10.04
C LEU A 86 3.86 -6.88 -10.67
N TRP A 87 4.09 -6.87 -11.99
CA TRP A 87 4.77 -7.97 -12.68
C TRP A 87 6.08 -8.37 -11.97
N PRO A 88 6.36 -9.67 -11.74
CA PRO A 88 5.62 -10.86 -12.20
C PRO A 88 4.49 -11.34 -11.27
N LEU A 89 4.12 -10.54 -10.26
CA LEU A 89 3.03 -10.83 -9.33
C LEU A 89 1.71 -10.28 -9.91
N ASP A 90 0.69 -11.13 -9.89
CA ASP A 90 -0.66 -10.81 -10.36
C ASP A 90 -1.69 -10.99 -9.23
N GLU A 91 -2.94 -10.60 -9.48
CA GLU A 91 -4.06 -10.82 -8.54
C GLU A 91 -4.19 -12.31 -8.16
N ALA A 92 -3.92 -13.21 -9.10
CA ALA A 92 -3.97 -14.65 -8.86
C ALA A 92 -2.90 -15.10 -7.84
N TRP A 93 -1.70 -14.53 -7.89
CA TRP A 93 -0.64 -14.78 -6.91
C TRP A 93 -1.04 -14.27 -5.53
N MET A 94 -1.59 -13.05 -5.44
CA MET A 94 -2.08 -12.51 -4.16
C MET A 94 -3.18 -13.40 -3.56
N LYS A 95 -4.14 -13.87 -4.37
CA LYS A 95 -5.17 -14.83 -3.93
C LYS A 95 -4.59 -16.15 -3.43
N ARG A 96 -3.56 -16.69 -4.08
CA ARG A 96 -2.85 -17.89 -3.61
C ARG A 96 -2.16 -17.67 -2.27
N VAL A 97 -1.53 -16.52 -2.07
CA VAL A 97 -0.94 -16.14 -0.78
C VAL A 97 -2.00 -16.09 0.30
N CYS A 98 -3.12 -15.40 0.07
CA CYS A 98 -4.24 -15.34 1.01
C CYS A 98 -4.80 -16.73 1.34
N ALA A 99 -5.04 -17.58 0.32
CA ALA A 99 -5.51 -18.94 0.51
C ALA A 99 -4.54 -19.77 1.37
N SER A 100 -3.23 -19.67 1.11
CA SER A 100 -2.21 -20.39 1.91
C SER A 100 -2.17 -19.95 3.38
N MET A 101 -2.47 -18.68 3.66
CA MET A 101 -2.57 -18.16 5.03
C MET A 101 -3.85 -18.63 5.73
N LEU A 102 -4.97 -18.70 5.02
CA LEU A 102 -6.24 -19.18 5.56
C LEU A 102 -6.17 -20.68 5.92
N SER A 103 -5.60 -21.52 5.05
CA SER A 103 -5.43 -22.95 5.34
C SER A 103 -4.57 -23.22 6.58
N ARG A 104 -3.63 -22.33 6.90
CA ARG A 104 -2.85 -22.40 8.15
C ARG A 104 -3.69 -22.08 9.38
N LYS A 105 -4.58 -21.08 9.28
CA LYS A 105 -5.49 -20.70 10.38
C LYS A 105 -6.45 -21.84 10.73
N GLU A 106 -6.88 -22.62 9.75
CA GLU A 106 -7.84 -23.71 9.91
C GLU A 106 -7.22 -25.04 10.37
N GLY A 107 -5.91 -25.08 10.68
CA GLY A 107 -5.24 -26.29 11.16
C GLY A 107 -5.00 -27.35 10.07
N GLY A 108 -5.10 -26.98 8.79
CA GLY A 108 -4.83 -27.88 7.68
C GLY A 108 -3.37 -28.34 7.65
N SER A 109 -3.15 -29.66 7.60
CA SER A 109 -1.82 -30.28 7.57
C SER A 109 -1.06 -30.08 6.25
N ASN A 110 -1.74 -29.66 5.18
CA ASN A 110 -1.18 -29.48 3.84
C ASN A 110 -0.92 -28.01 3.50
N PHE A 111 0.04 -27.40 4.20
CA PHE A 111 0.48 -26.04 3.90
C PHE A 111 1.35 -26.00 2.64
N HIS A 112 0.84 -25.41 1.56
CA HIS A 112 1.61 -25.11 0.37
C HIS A 112 2.06 -23.65 0.41
N GLN A 113 3.35 -23.40 0.69
CA GLN A 113 3.94 -22.08 0.52
C GLN A 113 3.84 -21.67 -0.94
N THR A 114 3.20 -20.52 -1.20
CA THR A 114 3.22 -19.94 -2.54
C THR A 114 4.66 -19.52 -2.84
N ARG A 115 5.35 -20.23 -3.73
CA ARG A 115 6.72 -19.90 -4.11
C ARG A 115 6.75 -18.56 -4.84
N PHE A 116 7.65 -17.68 -4.41
CA PHE A 116 7.90 -16.43 -5.11
C PHE A 116 8.54 -16.73 -6.47
N PRO A 117 8.06 -16.12 -7.58
CA PRO A 117 8.61 -16.35 -8.92
C PRO A 117 9.96 -15.64 -9.11
N PHE A 118 10.97 -16.05 -8.35
CA PHE A 118 12.29 -15.40 -8.27
C PHE A 118 12.94 -15.19 -9.64
N TRP A 119 12.97 -16.24 -10.46
CA TRP A 119 13.54 -16.19 -11.81
C TRP A 119 12.84 -15.20 -12.74
N LYS A 120 11.54 -14.94 -12.55
CA LYS A 120 10.82 -13.90 -13.31
C LYS A 120 11.04 -12.50 -12.72
N ALA A 121 11.27 -12.39 -11.41
CA ALA A 121 11.51 -11.11 -10.74
C ALA A 121 12.93 -10.56 -11.00
N CYS A 122 13.94 -11.43 -11.16
CA CYS A 122 15.32 -11.03 -11.41
C CYS A 122 15.49 -10.09 -12.63
N PRO A 123 14.98 -10.42 -13.83
CA PRO A 123 15.08 -9.53 -15.00
C PRO A 123 14.53 -8.13 -14.75
N ARG A 124 13.36 -8.01 -14.11
CA ARG A 124 12.76 -6.71 -13.77
C ARG A 124 13.68 -5.90 -12.85
N ASN A 125 14.19 -6.54 -11.79
CA ASN A 125 15.06 -5.85 -10.84
C ASN A 125 16.39 -5.42 -11.49
N MET A 126 16.92 -6.22 -12.42
CA MET A 126 18.11 -5.85 -13.20
C MET A 126 17.85 -4.65 -14.12
N VAL A 127 16.73 -4.62 -14.83
CA VAL A 127 16.34 -3.46 -15.65
C VAL A 127 16.19 -2.20 -14.78
N PHE A 128 15.49 -2.31 -13.65
CA PHE A 128 15.32 -1.18 -12.73
C PHE A 128 16.66 -0.69 -12.16
N LEU A 129 17.54 -1.61 -11.74
CA LEU A 129 18.87 -1.28 -11.25
C LEU A 129 19.69 -0.52 -12.29
N VAL A 130 19.67 -0.97 -13.54
CA VAL A 130 20.37 -0.31 -14.64
C VAL A 130 19.84 1.11 -14.86
N ILE A 131 18.51 1.31 -14.83
CA ILE A 131 17.89 2.64 -14.93
C ILE A 131 18.33 3.55 -13.77
N VAL A 132 18.30 3.03 -12.53
CA VAL A 132 18.71 3.77 -11.33
C VAL A 132 20.19 4.16 -11.40
N LEU A 133 21.06 3.23 -11.79
CA LEU A 133 22.49 3.51 -11.95
C LEU A 133 22.73 4.56 -13.03
N MET A 134 22.09 4.45 -14.20
CA MET A 134 22.18 5.46 -15.25
C MET A 134 21.73 6.84 -14.75
N HIS A 135 20.62 6.92 -14.01
CA HIS A 135 20.15 8.19 -13.45
C HIS A 135 21.12 8.75 -12.40
N ALA A 136 21.67 7.90 -11.53
CA ALA A 136 22.65 8.28 -10.53
C ALA A 136 23.94 8.81 -11.18
N PHE A 137 24.50 8.09 -12.15
CA PHE A 137 25.67 8.53 -12.92
C PHE A 137 25.42 9.86 -13.65
N ARG A 138 24.25 10.01 -14.29
CA ARG A 138 23.87 11.28 -14.92
C ARG A 138 23.81 12.44 -13.92
N ARG A 139 23.33 12.20 -12.70
CA ARG A 139 23.25 13.21 -11.64
C ARG A 139 24.61 13.57 -11.04
N LEU A 140 25.61 12.69 -11.19
CA LEU A 140 26.99 12.93 -10.74
C LEU A 140 27.84 13.70 -11.76
N LEU A 141 27.47 13.68 -13.05
CA LEU A 141 28.15 14.47 -14.08
C LEU A 141 27.68 15.93 -14.02
N PRO A 142 28.59 16.92 -14.06
CA PRO A 142 28.21 18.33 -14.05
C PRO A 142 27.38 18.68 -15.31
N PRO A 143 26.43 19.62 -15.23
CA PRO A 143 25.68 20.06 -16.39
C PRO A 143 26.63 20.87 -17.28
N TYR A 144 27.08 20.28 -18.38
CA TYR A 144 27.72 20.98 -19.49
C TYR A 144 26.68 21.36 -20.54
#